data_AF-A0A7J8HXQ0-F1
#
_entry.id   AF-A0A7J8HXQ0-F1
#
_cell.length_a   1.000
_cell.length_b   1.000
_cell.length_c   1.000
_cell.angle_alpha   90.00
_cell.angle_beta   90.00
_cell.angle_gamma   90.00
#
_symmetry.space_group_name_H-M   'P 1'
#
loop_
_entity.id
_entity.type
_entity.pdbx_description
1 polymer ?
#
loop_
_entity_poly.entity_id
_entity_poly.type
_entity_poly.pdbx_seq_one_letter_code
_entity_poly.pdbx_strand_id
1 'polypeptide(L)'
;MGVLYWELPDPQENLQKAASNFFAASCVPCADRTAFPKLCQLCAGKGTDKCACSNHEPYFGYSGAFKCLQDGVGDVAFVKHLTVLDDLKQKSERDQYELLCRDNTRKPVDKYEECYLAQVPSHAVVARSAGGKEDLIWELLNQAQEHYGRDKSKDFQLFSSSHGKDLLFKDSAQGFLRIPPKMDSSMYLTYEYVNVLRNLREETRKYSGRIL
;
A
#
# COMPACT_ATOMS: atom_id res chain seq x y z
N MET A 1 -2.69 4.86 -21.48
CA MET A 1 -1.27 5.02 -21.79
C MET A 1 -0.84 6.34 -21.17
N GLY A 2 -0.25 6.31 -19.98
CA GLY A 2 0.23 7.51 -19.30
C GLY A 2 1.55 7.97 -19.93
N VAL A 3 1.72 9.28 -20.05
CA VAL A 3 2.96 9.90 -20.54
C VAL A 3 4.07 9.64 -19.52
N LEU A 4 5.30 9.44 -19.98
CA LEU A 4 6.44 9.18 -19.10
C LEU A 4 6.81 10.48 -18.37
N TYR A 5 7.24 10.40 -17.10
CA TYR A 5 7.46 11.59 -16.27
C TYR A 5 8.48 12.56 -16.89
N TRP A 6 9.49 12.03 -17.59
CA TRP A 6 10.50 12.83 -18.32
C TRP A 6 10.00 13.57 -19.55
N GLU A 7 8.80 13.26 -20.05
CA GLU A 7 8.17 13.95 -21.18
C GLU A 7 7.32 15.15 -20.73
N LEU A 8 7.22 15.40 -19.42
CA LEU A 8 6.53 16.57 -18.87
C LEU A 8 7.44 17.83 -18.91
N PRO A 9 6.91 19.01 -19.28
CA PRO A 9 7.66 20.26 -19.29
C PRO A 9 8.20 20.65 -17.90
N ASP A 10 9.44 21.14 -17.85
CA ASP A 10 10.13 21.61 -16.63
C ASP A 10 9.46 22.89 -16.04
N PRO A 11 9.49 23.12 -14.71
CA PRO A 11 10.19 22.36 -13.69
C PRO A 11 9.45 21.09 -13.26
N GLN A 12 10.10 19.92 -13.39
CA GLN A 12 9.61 18.68 -12.79
C GLN A 12 9.66 18.81 -11.26
N GLU A 13 8.53 19.22 -10.69
CA GLU A 13 8.37 19.37 -9.25
C GLU A 13 8.40 17.99 -8.59
N ASN A 14 9.12 17.88 -7.47
CA ASN A 14 9.11 16.70 -6.62
C ASN A 14 7.66 16.28 -6.35
N LEU A 15 7.35 15.01 -6.58
CA LEU A 15 6.01 14.44 -6.53
C LEU A 15 5.37 14.61 -5.15
N GLN A 16 6.14 14.48 -4.07
CA GLN A 16 5.63 14.74 -2.73
C GLN A 16 5.23 16.22 -2.58
N LYS A 17 6.01 17.14 -3.17
CA LYS A 17 5.68 18.57 -3.20
C LYS A 17 4.43 18.85 -4.05
N ALA A 18 4.33 18.25 -5.23
CA ALA A 18 3.16 18.37 -6.09
C ALA A 18 1.90 17.83 -5.39
N ALA A 19 1.97 16.65 -4.78
CA ALA A 19 0.87 16.07 -4.00
C ALA A 19 0.51 16.92 -2.78
N SER A 20 1.52 17.46 -2.08
CA SER A 20 1.35 18.39 -0.96
C SER A 20 0.68 19.71 -1.37
N ASN A 21 0.79 20.12 -2.63
CA ASN A 21 0.14 21.31 -3.16
C ASN A 21 -1.25 21.02 -3.73
N PHE A 22 -1.47 19.79 -4.23
CA PHE A 22 -2.74 19.36 -4.80
C PHE A 22 -3.83 19.17 -3.72
N PHE A 23 -3.52 18.45 -2.64
CA PHE A 23 -4.46 18.26 -1.54
C PHE A 23 -4.32 19.39 -0.50
N ALA A 24 -5.44 19.82 0.07
CA ALA A 24 -5.45 20.84 1.13
C ALA A 24 -4.65 20.37 2.36
N ALA A 25 -4.85 19.11 2.75
CA ALA A 25 -4.12 18.40 3.79
C ALA A 25 -4.23 16.89 3.53
N SER A 26 -3.30 16.09 4.08
CA SER A 26 -3.34 14.63 3.97
C SER A 26 -2.77 13.97 5.23
N CYS A 27 -3.00 12.66 5.36
CA CYS A 27 -2.18 11.79 6.19
C CYS A 27 -1.48 10.77 5.29
N VAL A 28 -0.18 10.96 5.10
CA VAL A 28 0.72 10.10 4.33
C VAL A 28 1.83 9.66 5.27
N PRO A 29 1.60 8.61 6.07
CA PRO A 29 2.63 8.06 6.95
C PRO A 29 3.93 7.77 6.19
N CYS A 30 5.06 7.83 6.90
CA CYS A 30 6.42 7.73 6.33
C CYS A 30 6.89 8.97 5.52
N ALA A 31 6.02 9.96 5.25
CA ALA A 31 6.46 11.21 4.63
C ALA A 31 7.36 12.03 5.57
N ASP A 32 8.30 12.78 5.00
CA ASP A 32 9.10 13.72 5.77
C ASP A 32 8.21 14.90 6.22
N ARG A 33 7.80 14.89 7.48
CA ARG A 33 6.97 15.94 8.09
C ARG A 33 7.61 17.31 8.12
N THR A 34 8.94 17.41 8.00
CA THR A 34 9.67 18.68 7.99
C THR A 34 9.70 19.27 6.59
N ALA A 35 9.91 18.44 5.57
CA ALA A 35 9.89 18.87 4.18
C ALA A 35 8.46 19.05 3.64
N PHE A 36 7.51 18.21 4.07
CA PHE A 36 6.14 18.13 3.55
C PHE A 36 5.08 18.13 4.66
N PRO A 37 4.94 19.22 5.44
CA PRO A 37 4.05 19.25 6.61
C PRO A 37 2.57 18.98 6.28
N LYS A 38 2.08 19.41 5.11
CA LYS A 38 0.69 19.16 4.67
C LYS A 38 0.39 17.67 4.47
N LEU A 39 1.39 16.87 4.08
CA LEU A 39 1.21 15.42 3.92
C LEU A 39 1.04 14.69 5.25
N CYS A 40 1.47 15.29 6.36
CA CYS A 40 1.36 14.72 7.70
C CYS A 40 0.31 15.43 8.57
N GLN A 41 -0.39 16.42 8.02
CA GLN A 41 -1.23 17.32 8.79
C GLN A 41 -2.41 16.59 9.44
N LEU A 42 -3.06 15.69 8.70
CA LEU A 42 -4.24 14.93 9.14
C LEU A 42 -3.88 13.69 9.97
N CYS A 43 -2.60 13.35 10.09
CA CYS A 43 -2.19 12.18 10.86
C CYS A 43 -2.45 12.34 12.36
N ALA A 44 -2.84 11.25 13.02
CA ALA A 44 -3.38 11.22 14.38
C ALA A 44 -2.34 10.84 15.46
N GLY A 45 -1.15 10.38 15.05
CA GLY A 45 -0.07 10.07 15.97
C GLY A 45 0.34 11.27 16.81
N LYS A 46 0.91 11.02 17.99
CA LYS A 46 1.28 12.05 18.98
C LYS A 46 2.79 12.23 19.04
N GLY A 47 3.25 13.47 19.18
CA GLY A 47 4.67 13.77 19.37
C GLY A 47 5.56 13.24 18.24
N THR A 48 6.45 12.30 18.58
CA THR A 48 7.33 11.63 17.61
C THR A 48 6.60 10.62 16.72
N ASP A 49 5.46 10.10 17.17
CA ASP A 49 4.68 9.11 16.43
C ASP A 49 3.74 9.73 15.39
N LYS A 50 3.58 11.07 15.37
CA LYS A 50 2.80 11.75 14.33
C LYS A 50 3.42 11.50 12.96
N CYS A 51 2.65 10.88 12.07
CA CYS A 51 3.06 10.50 10.70
C CYS A 51 4.11 9.37 10.66
N ALA A 52 4.25 8.59 11.74
CA ALA A 52 5.21 7.50 11.82
C ALA A 52 4.95 6.41 10.79
N CYS A 53 6.03 5.77 10.33
CA CYS A 53 5.97 4.62 9.42
C CYS A 53 5.72 3.30 10.18
N SER A 54 4.76 3.30 11.08
CA SER A 54 4.44 2.16 11.95
C SER A 54 3.02 2.25 12.51
N ASN A 55 2.58 1.18 13.18
CA ASN A 55 1.30 1.12 13.87
C ASN A 55 1.18 2.08 15.08
N HIS A 56 2.23 2.86 15.41
CA HIS A 56 2.11 3.95 16.39
C HIS A 56 1.37 5.17 15.82
N GLU A 57 1.30 5.29 14.48
CA GLU A 57 0.40 6.21 13.80
C GLU A 57 -0.96 5.53 13.58
N PRO A 58 -2.06 5.98 14.22
CA PRO A 58 -3.37 5.34 14.10
C PRO A 58 -3.92 5.27 12.68
N TYR A 59 -3.49 6.17 11.79
CA TYR A 59 -3.89 6.19 10.39
C TYR A 59 -2.90 5.47 9.45
N PHE A 60 -2.00 4.66 9.99
CA PHE A 60 -1.06 3.84 9.22
C PHE A 60 -1.70 2.57 8.63
N GLY A 61 -1.23 2.19 7.43
CA GLY A 61 -1.69 0.99 6.73
C GLY A 61 -3.10 1.12 6.15
N TYR A 62 -3.64 0.01 5.65
CA TYR A 62 -4.94 0.01 4.98
C TYR A 62 -6.09 0.38 5.93
N SER A 63 -6.17 -0.30 7.08
CA SER A 63 -7.22 -0.04 8.07
C SER A 63 -7.09 1.35 8.70
N GLY A 64 -5.87 1.84 8.93
CA GLY A 64 -5.66 3.20 9.44
C GLY A 64 -6.08 4.27 8.43
N ALA A 65 -5.75 4.11 7.15
CA ALA A 65 -6.19 5.04 6.11
C ALA A 65 -7.72 5.04 5.95
N PHE A 66 -8.37 3.87 6.03
CA PHE A 66 -9.83 3.81 6.04
C PHE A 66 -10.39 4.48 7.29
N LYS A 67 -9.81 4.24 8.48
CA LYS A 67 -10.20 4.91 9.72
C LYS A 67 -10.09 6.43 9.64
N CYS A 68 -9.09 6.99 8.96
CA CYS A 68 -8.97 8.43 8.71
C CYS A 68 -10.21 8.99 7.98
N LEU A 69 -10.75 8.23 7.01
CA LEU A 69 -11.99 8.55 6.32
C LEU A 69 -13.21 8.36 7.24
N GLN A 70 -13.27 7.27 8.02
CA GLN A 70 -14.38 7.02 8.95
C GLN A 70 -14.50 8.09 10.04
N ASP A 71 -13.38 8.58 10.54
CA ASP A 71 -13.32 9.63 11.55
C ASP A 71 -13.64 11.03 10.96
N GLY A 72 -13.88 11.12 9.64
CA GLY A 72 -14.22 12.37 8.94
C GLY A 72 -13.06 13.35 8.82
N VAL A 73 -11.83 12.88 8.99
CA VAL A 73 -10.62 13.72 8.96
C VAL A 73 -10.15 13.97 7.53
N GLY A 74 -10.30 12.97 6.65
CA GLY A 74 -10.05 13.10 5.22
C GLY A 74 -11.27 12.67 4.40
N ASP A 75 -11.37 13.21 3.18
CA ASP A 75 -12.53 12.98 2.30
C ASP A 75 -12.38 11.74 1.39
N VAL A 76 -11.17 11.20 1.28
CA VAL A 76 -10.84 10.04 0.43
C VAL A 76 -9.76 9.18 1.08
N ALA A 77 -9.91 7.86 0.98
CA ALA A 77 -8.91 6.90 1.42
C ALA A 77 -8.44 6.00 0.26
N PHE A 78 -7.13 5.93 0.03
CA PHE A 78 -6.53 5.05 -0.97
C PHE A 78 -6.16 3.70 -0.34
N VAL A 79 -7.03 2.70 -0.51
CA VAL A 79 -6.91 1.38 0.14
C VAL A 79 -7.13 0.22 -0.84
N LYS A 80 -6.91 -1.02 -0.39
CA LYS A 80 -7.22 -2.23 -1.18
C LYS A 80 -8.74 -2.49 -1.20
N HIS A 81 -9.19 -3.24 -2.20
CA HIS A 81 -10.61 -3.58 -2.39
C HIS A 81 -11.28 -4.28 -1.18
N LEU A 82 -10.52 -5.04 -0.38
CA LEU A 82 -11.07 -5.75 0.78
C LEU A 82 -11.16 -4.90 2.05
N THR A 83 -10.52 -3.73 2.12
CA THR A 83 -10.41 -2.99 3.40
C THR A 83 -11.77 -2.67 4.03
N VAL A 84 -12.72 -2.14 3.24
CA VAL A 84 -14.06 -1.82 3.74
C VAL A 84 -14.80 -3.07 4.20
N LEU A 85 -14.64 -4.19 3.48
CA LEU A 85 -15.30 -5.46 3.80
C LEU A 85 -14.70 -6.14 5.03
N ASP A 86 -13.38 -6.01 5.22
CA ASP A 86 -12.61 -6.55 6.34
C ASP A 86 -12.89 -5.77 7.64
N ASP A 87 -13.03 -4.44 7.55
CA ASP A 87 -13.16 -3.57 8.72
C ASP A 87 -14.62 -3.31 9.15
N LEU A 88 -15.57 -3.32 8.21
CA LEU A 88 -17.00 -3.19 8.51
C LEU A 88 -17.72 -4.52 8.38
N LYS A 89 -18.42 -4.94 9.44
CA LYS A 89 -19.19 -6.20 9.44
C LYS A 89 -20.61 -6.04 8.89
N GLN A 90 -21.24 -4.89 9.15
CA GLN A 90 -22.63 -4.66 8.77
C GLN A 90 -22.74 -4.07 7.37
N LYS A 91 -23.68 -4.59 6.58
CA LYS A 91 -23.94 -4.07 5.24
C LYS A 91 -24.38 -2.59 5.28
N SER A 92 -25.24 -2.22 6.23
CA SER A 92 -25.71 -0.84 6.43
C SER A 92 -24.60 0.18 6.69
N GLU A 93 -23.48 -0.25 7.29
CA GLU A 93 -22.31 0.61 7.47
C GLU A 93 -21.51 0.70 6.16
N ARG A 94 -21.37 -0.41 5.43
CA ARG A 94 -20.67 -0.45 4.13
C ARG A 94 -21.36 0.40 3.06
N ASP A 95 -22.69 0.42 3.07
CA ASP A 95 -23.51 1.18 2.12
C ASP A 95 -23.34 2.71 2.26
N GLN A 96 -22.64 3.19 3.31
CA GLN A 96 -22.29 4.61 3.50
C GLN A 96 -21.04 5.03 2.71
N TYR A 97 -20.34 4.07 2.07
CA TYR A 97 -19.10 4.31 1.34
C TYR A 97 -19.26 3.95 -0.13
N GLU A 98 -18.51 4.65 -0.98
CA GLU A 98 -18.49 4.45 -2.44
C GLU A 98 -17.05 4.38 -2.95
N LEU A 99 -16.87 3.75 -4.10
CA LEU A 99 -15.62 3.75 -4.86
C LEU A 99 -15.61 4.88 -5.87
N LEU A 100 -14.46 5.55 -6.03
CA LEU A 100 -14.23 6.50 -7.11
C LEU A 100 -13.64 5.77 -8.32
N CYS A 101 -14.34 5.83 -9.45
CA CYS A 101 -13.96 5.13 -10.67
C CYS A 101 -13.18 6.04 -11.62
N ARG A 102 -12.37 5.44 -12.49
CA ARG A 102 -11.52 6.18 -13.45
C ARG A 102 -12.30 6.92 -14.54
N ASP A 103 -13.56 6.54 -14.76
CA ASP A 103 -14.51 7.18 -15.67
C ASP A 103 -15.28 8.34 -15.00
N ASN A 104 -14.83 8.79 -13.83
CA ASN A 104 -15.46 9.81 -12.99
C ASN A 104 -16.86 9.43 -12.48
N THR A 105 -17.21 8.14 -12.51
CA THR A 105 -18.42 7.63 -11.84
C THR A 105 -18.11 7.16 -10.42
N ARG A 106 -19.17 6.82 -9.69
CA ARG A 106 -19.07 6.15 -8.39
C ARG A 106 -19.80 4.82 -8.43
N LYS A 107 -19.27 3.83 -7.72
CA LYS A 107 -19.91 2.52 -7.57
C LYS A 107 -19.88 2.04 -6.11
N PRO A 108 -20.81 1.16 -5.71
CA PRO A 108 -20.77 0.50 -4.41
C PRO A 108 -19.46 -0.25 -4.15
N VAL A 109 -19.09 -0.43 -2.87
CA VAL A 109 -17.80 -1.01 -2.46
C VAL A 109 -17.59 -2.47 -2.87
N ASP A 110 -18.66 -3.21 -3.17
CA ASP A 110 -18.61 -4.59 -3.68
C ASP A 110 -18.36 -4.67 -5.20
N LYS A 111 -18.43 -3.55 -5.92
CA LYS A 111 -18.18 -3.44 -7.37
C LYS A 111 -16.74 -3.11 -7.74
N TYR A 112 -15.79 -3.46 -6.87
CA TYR A 112 -14.37 -3.15 -7.06
C TYR A 112 -13.76 -3.77 -8.33
N GLU A 113 -14.28 -4.91 -8.82
CA GLU A 113 -13.82 -5.51 -10.09
C GLU A 113 -14.15 -4.64 -11.31
N GLU A 114 -15.19 -3.82 -11.21
CA GLU A 114 -15.62 -2.91 -12.29
C GLU A 114 -15.16 -1.46 -12.05
N CYS A 115 -14.61 -1.17 -10.86
CA CYS A 115 -14.25 0.18 -10.42
C CYS A 115 -13.01 0.15 -9.52
N TYR A 116 -11.85 0.31 -10.14
CA TYR A 116 -10.55 0.31 -9.47
C TYR A 116 -9.56 1.22 -10.20
N LEU A 117 -8.50 1.63 -9.49
CA LEU A 117 -7.43 2.45 -10.07
C LEU A 117 -6.40 1.57 -10.81
N ALA A 118 -5.97 0.48 -10.19
CA ALA A 118 -5.04 -0.48 -10.76
C ALA A 118 -5.20 -1.87 -10.10
N GLN A 119 -4.84 -2.91 -10.84
CA GLN A 119 -4.58 -4.23 -10.27
C GLN A 119 -3.09 -4.32 -9.96
N VAL A 120 -2.74 -4.78 -8.77
CA VAL A 120 -1.36 -4.82 -8.28
C VAL A 120 -1.01 -6.22 -7.78
N PRO A 121 0.26 -6.64 -7.89
CA PRO A 121 0.70 -7.92 -7.35
C PRO A 121 0.59 -7.92 -5.82
N SER A 122 0.38 -9.11 -5.25
CA SER A 122 0.31 -9.32 -3.81
C SER A 122 1.62 -8.92 -3.11
N HIS A 123 1.56 -8.70 -1.79
CA HIS A 123 2.80 -8.58 -1.00
C HIS A 123 3.58 -9.89 -1.07
N ALA A 124 4.92 -9.80 -1.04
CA ALA A 124 5.81 -10.94 -1.14
C ALA A 124 6.83 -10.94 0.00
N VAL A 125 7.21 -12.15 0.44
CA VAL A 125 8.39 -12.35 1.29
C VAL A 125 9.63 -12.24 0.41
N VAL A 126 10.55 -11.38 0.79
CA VAL A 126 11.80 -11.16 0.05
C VAL A 126 12.98 -11.78 0.79
N ALA A 127 13.93 -12.30 0.04
CA ALA A 127 15.20 -12.83 0.54
C ALA A 127 16.35 -12.29 -0.31
N ARG A 128 17.58 -12.47 0.18
CA ARG A 128 18.78 -12.12 -0.62
C ARG A 128 18.86 -13.01 -1.84
N SER A 129 19.27 -12.46 -2.98
CA SER A 129 19.48 -13.22 -4.23
C SER A 129 20.58 -14.27 -4.12
N ALA A 130 21.57 -14.07 -3.25
CA ALA A 130 22.64 -15.02 -2.96
C ALA A 130 22.64 -15.39 -1.48
N GLY A 131 22.64 -16.70 -1.18
CA GLY A 131 22.59 -17.20 0.20
C GLY A 131 21.31 -16.78 0.93
N GLY A 132 20.19 -16.74 0.20
CA GLY A 132 18.88 -16.29 0.68
C GLY A 132 18.17 -17.30 1.58
N LYS A 133 18.55 -18.59 1.52
CA LYS A 133 17.89 -19.70 2.24
C LYS A 133 16.42 -19.84 1.85
N GLU A 134 16.11 -19.61 0.59
CA GLU A 134 14.76 -19.62 0.01
C GLU A 134 14.02 -20.95 0.24
N ASP A 135 14.72 -22.08 0.19
CA ASP A 135 14.12 -23.39 0.50
C ASP A 135 13.68 -23.48 1.96
N LEU A 136 14.52 -23.04 2.90
CA LEU A 136 14.19 -23.03 4.33
C LEU A 136 13.07 -22.03 4.66
N ILE A 137 13.06 -20.88 3.99
CA ILE A 137 11.98 -19.91 4.13
C ILE A 137 10.67 -20.53 3.64
N TRP A 138 10.67 -21.16 2.47
CA TRP A 138 9.48 -21.82 1.95
C TRP A 138 9.02 -22.96 2.85
N GLU A 139 9.93 -23.81 3.32
CA GLU A 139 9.61 -24.91 4.24
C GLU A 139 8.95 -24.39 5.53
N LEU A 140 9.53 -23.36 6.15
CA LEU A 140 8.97 -22.72 7.34
C LEU A 140 7.56 -22.17 7.07
N LEU A 141 7.39 -21.40 5.99
CA LEU A 141 6.10 -20.79 5.66
C LEU A 141 5.05 -21.84 5.29
N ASN A 142 5.45 -22.92 4.62
CA ASN A 142 4.55 -24.00 4.25
C ASN A 142 4.05 -24.76 5.48
N GLN A 143 4.95 -25.10 6.42
CA GLN A 143 4.53 -25.71 7.68
C GLN A 143 3.66 -24.74 8.50
N ALA A 144 4.04 -23.46 8.56
CA ALA A 144 3.29 -22.46 9.30
C ALA A 144 1.85 -22.30 8.77
N GLN A 145 1.63 -22.28 7.45
CA GLN A 145 0.28 -22.17 6.90
C GLN A 145 -0.54 -23.48 7.06
N GLU A 146 0.11 -24.64 7.07
CA GLU A 146 -0.58 -25.93 7.29
C GLU A 146 -1.12 -26.04 8.72
N HIS A 147 -0.34 -25.58 9.71
CA HIS A 147 -0.69 -25.66 11.15
C HIS A 147 -1.43 -24.44 11.70
N TYR A 148 -1.11 -23.25 11.21
CA TYR A 148 -1.58 -21.96 11.74
C TYR A 148 -2.20 -21.07 10.67
N GLY A 149 -2.46 -21.60 9.48
CA GLY A 149 -3.25 -20.92 8.47
C GLY A 149 -4.68 -20.66 8.96
N ARG A 150 -5.49 -20.07 8.09
CA ARG A 150 -6.85 -19.66 8.43
C ARG A 150 -7.68 -20.84 8.94
N ASP A 151 -8.28 -20.66 10.11
CA ASP A 151 -9.14 -21.63 10.78
C ASP A 151 -8.45 -22.98 11.10
N LYS A 152 -7.11 -23.01 11.18
CA LYS A 152 -6.32 -24.22 11.48
C LYS A 152 -6.04 -24.41 12.97
N SER A 153 -5.87 -23.34 13.72
CA SER A 153 -5.56 -23.39 15.16
C SER A 153 -6.30 -22.30 15.92
N LYS A 154 -6.67 -22.62 17.17
CA LYS A 154 -7.25 -21.65 18.12
C LYS A 154 -6.19 -20.90 18.91
N ASP A 155 -5.01 -21.50 19.06
CA ASP A 155 -3.94 -20.96 19.90
C ASP A 155 -3.15 -19.88 19.18
N PHE A 156 -2.97 -20.03 17.86
CA PHE A 156 -2.24 -19.09 17.04
C PHE A 156 -2.78 -19.05 15.61
N GLN A 157 -2.94 -17.84 15.07
CA GLN A 157 -3.43 -17.58 13.73
C GLN A 157 -2.38 -16.78 12.97
N LEU A 158 -1.86 -17.32 11.86
CA LEU A 158 -0.77 -16.71 11.09
C LEU A 158 -1.17 -15.43 10.36
N PHE A 159 -2.45 -15.33 9.99
CA PHE A 159 -3.04 -14.21 9.24
C PHE A 159 -4.09 -13.45 10.06
N SER A 160 -3.92 -13.38 11.37
CA SER A 160 -4.82 -12.60 12.23
C SER A 160 -4.12 -12.26 13.55
N SER A 161 -4.35 -11.07 14.08
CA SER A 161 -3.84 -10.70 15.40
C SER A 161 -4.83 -9.90 16.23
N SER A 162 -4.83 -10.11 17.55
CA SER A 162 -5.54 -9.27 18.52
C SER A 162 -4.79 -7.97 18.83
N HIS A 163 -3.52 -7.88 18.46
CA HIS A 163 -2.64 -6.75 18.80
C HIS A 163 -2.55 -5.69 17.71
N GLY A 164 -3.25 -5.88 16.57
CA GLY A 164 -3.21 -4.96 15.45
C GLY A 164 -3.59 -5.63 14.14
N LYS A 165 -3.58 -4.85 13.07
CA LYS A 165 -3.90 -5.29 11.71
C LYS A 165 -2.62 -5.58 10.93
N ASP A 166 -2.68 -6.58 10.06
CA ASP A 166 -1.64 -6.92 9.09
C ASP A 166 -0.24 -7.13 9.74
N LEU A 167 -0.19 -7.78 10.92
CA LEU A 167 1.06 -8.04 11.64
C LEU A 167 1.81 -9.22 11.02
N LEU A 168 3.05 -8.97 10.57
CA LEU A 168 3.90 -9.86 9.76
C LEU A 168 3.33 -10.14 8.35
N PHE A 169 2.08 -10.59 8.27
CA PHE A 169 1.37 -10.89 7.03
C PHE A 169 0.01 -10.20 7.04
N LYS A 170 -0.58 -10.02 5.84
CA LYS A 170 -1.90 -9.39 5.72
C LYS A 170 -2.98 -10.29 6.33
N ASP A 171 -3.94 -9.69 7.03
CA ASP A 171 -5.03 -10.43 7.65
C ASP A 171 -5.98 -11.06 6.59
N SER A 172 -6.00 -10.48 5.39
CA SER A 172 -6.76 -11.00 4.26
C SER A 172 -6.05 -12.11 3.48
N ALA A 173 -4.82 -12.49 3.87
CA ALA A 173 -4.10 -13.56 3.19
C ALA A 173 -4.75 -14.93 3.51
N GLN A 174 -4.71 -15.83 2.53
CA GLN A 174 -5.22 -17.20 2.66
C GLN A 174 -4.10 -18.25 2.73
N GLY A 175 -2.86 -17.85 2.48
CA GLY A 175 -1.70 -18.72 2.37
C GLY A 175 -0.58 -18.08 1.57
N PHE A 176 0.44 -18.88 1.29
CA PHE A 176 1.62 -18.54 0.51
C PHE A 176 1.71 -19.40 -0.75
N LEU A 177 2.26 -18.79 -1.80
CA LEU A 177 2.65 -19.49 -3.02
C LEU A 177 4.15 -19.30 -3.22
N ARG A 178 4.84 -20.38 -3.56
CA ARG A 178 6.26 -20.32 -3.87
C ARG A 178 6.47 -19.61 -5.21
N ILE A 179 7.19 -18.50 -5.19
CA ILE A 179 7.57 -17.78 -6.41
C ILE A 179 8.55 -18.65 -7.22
N PRO A 180 8.36 -18.79 -8.55
CA PRO A 180 9.28 -19.53 -9.40
C PRO A 180 10.72 -19.00 -9.29
N PRO A 181 11.76 -19.85 -9.22
CA PRO A 181 13.14 -19.40 -8.99
C PRO A 181 13.70 -18.41 -10.02
N LYS A 182 13.15 -18.39 -11.24
CA LYS A 182 13.56 -17.48 -12.33
C LYS A 182 12.83 -16.13 -12.30
N MET A 183 11.83 -15.95 -11.43
CA MET A 183 11.06 -14.72 -11.33
C MET A 183 11.80 -13.73 -10.42
N ASP A 184 12.37 -12.69 -11.02
CA ASP A 184 12.95 -11.58 -10.28
C ASP A 184 11.89 -10.53 -9.89
N SER A 185 12.31 -9.45 -9.22
CA SER A 185 11.40 -8.38 -8.80
C SER A 185 10.72 -7.67 -9.97
N SER A 186 11.37 -7.57 -11.13
CA SER A 186 10.79 -6.91 -12.31
C SER A 186 9.72 -7.78 -12.97
N MET A 187 9.95 -9.09 -13.02
CA MET A 187 8.96 -10.06 -13.50
C MET A 187 7.77 -10.16 -12.55
N TYR A 188 8.02 -10.18 -11.23
CA TYR A 188 6.97 -10.22 -10.21
C TYR A 188 6.09 -8.96 -10.24
N LEU A 189 6.73 -7.78 -10.34
CA LEU A 189 6.01 -6.51 -10.38
C LEU A 189 5.31 -6.25 -11.71
N THR A 190 5.66 -6.97 -12.77
CA THR A 190 5.29 -6.71 -14.17
C THR A 190 5.94 -5.45 -14.74
N TYR A 191 6.15 -5.45 -16.06
CA TYR A 191 6.78 -4.34 -16.78
C TYR A 191 6.03 -3.01 -16.61
N GLU A 192 4.70 -3.04 -16.68
CA GLU A 192 3.87 -1.84 -16.58
C GLU A 192 4.01 -1.15 -15.21
N TYR A 193 3.93 -1.92 -14.13
CA TYR A 193 4.06 -1.38 -12.78
C TYR A 193 5.49 -0.88 -12.50
N VAL A 194 6.51 -1.60 -12.97
CA VAL A 194 7.92 -1.17 -12.85
C VAL A 194 8.13 0.16 -13.56
N ASN A 195 7.57 0.35 -14.75
CA ASN A 195 7.67 1.61 -15.46
C ASN A 195 6.97 2.74 -14.71
N VAL A 196 5.78 2.51 -14.15
CA VAL A 196 5.11 3.51 -13.29
C VAL A 196 6.02 3.88 -12.11
N LEU A 197 6.60 2.91 -11.41
CA LEU A 197 7.50 3.17 -10.28
C LEU A 197 8.78 3.92 -10.69
N ARG A 198 9.33 3.63 -11.87
CA ARG A 198 10.49 4.37 -12.42
C ARG A 198 10.12 5.81 -12.71
N ASN A 199 9.00 6.03 -13.40
CA ASN A 199 8.50 7.37 -13.72
C ASN A 199 8.30 8.21 -12.45
N LEU A 200 7.79 7.61 -11.37
CA LEU A 200 7.60 8.30 -10.09
C LEU A 200 8.92 8.56 -9.32
N ARG A 201 10.00 7.83 -9.62
CA ARG A 201 11.32 7.96 -8.94
C ARG A 201 12.33 8.79 -9.71
N GLU A 202 12.09 9.07 -10.99
CA GLU A 202 13.05 9.75 -11.88
C GLU A 202 13.31 11.23 -11.54
N GLU A 203 12.87 11.70 -10.37
CA GLU A 203 13.35 12.93 -9.72
C GLU A 203 14.87 12.97 -9.45
N THR A 204 15.61 11.87 -9.62
CA THR A 204 17.02 11.77 -9.19
C THR A 204 18.07 11.70 -10.29
N ARG A 205 17.72 11.67 -11.58
CA ARG A 205 18.71 11.87 -12.64
C ARG A 205 18.87 13.35 -12.94
N LYS A 206 19.63 14.05 -12.09
CA LYS A 206 20.41 15.20 -12.60
C LYS A 206 21.16 14.68 -13.82
N TYR A 207 20.81 15.19 -15.01
CA TYR A 207 21.65 15.06 -16.19
C TYR A 207 23.04 15.59 -15.78
N SER A 208 23.97 14.69 -15.48
CA SER A 208 25.38 15.01 -15.54
C SER A 208 25.67 15.15 -17.03
N GLY A 209 25.41 16.37 -17.54
CA GLY A 209 25.81 16.75 -18.88
C GLY A 209 27.32 16.64 -18.95
N ARG A 210 27.81 15.57 -19.58
CA ARG A 210 29.08 15.62 -20.29
C ARG A 210 28.85 16.49 -21.51
N ILE A 211 29.11 17.79 -21.36
CA ILE A 211 29.56 18.60 -22.48
C ILE A 211 31.03 18.22 -22.69
N LEU A 212 31.41 18.07 -23.97
CA LEU A 212 32.72 17.64 -24.47
C LEU A 212 33.92 18.10 -23.62
#